data_AF-H2J8U2-F1
#
_entry.id   AF-H2J8U2-F1
#
_cell.length_a   1.000
_cell.length_b   1.000
_cell.length_c   1.000
_cell.angle_alpha   90.00
_cell.angle_beta   90.00
_cell.angle_gamma   90.00
#
_symmetry.space_group_name_H-M   'P 1'
#
loop_
_entity.id
_entity.type
_entity.pdbx_description
1 polymer ?
#
loop_
_entity_poly.entity_id
_entity_poly.type
_entity_poly.pdbx_seq_one_letter_code
_entity_poly.pdbx_strand_id
1 'polypeptide(L)'
;MKEYITLEQFVQEHPDQVIEIMSPGGYVTIHPAISRDKLYAHAGVSGTEMPISWDELKEQVVEDKNCNYSERDGRWYLLSEMPSQDGPEQAPELRL
;
A
#
# COMPACT_ATOMS: atom_id res chain seq x y z
N MET A 1 0.14 15.58 16.34
CA MET A 1 1.21 14.85 15.63
C MET A 1 0.52 14.01 14.58
N LYS A 2 1.07 13.90 13.37
CA LYS A 2 0.58 12.90 12.42
C LYS A 2 1.16 11.57 12.88
N GLU A 3 0.30 10.62 13.22
CA GLU A 3 0.76 9.26 13.50
C GLU A 3 0.99 8.58 12.14
N TYR A 4 2.26 8.26 11.91
CA TYR A 4 2.75 7.56 10.74
C TYR A 4 3.05 6.15 11.20
N ILE A 5 2.32 5.17 10.67
CA ILE A 5 2.61 3.76 10.92
C ILE A 5 2.90 3.04 9.61
N THR A 6 3.72 2.01 9.67
CA THR A 6 3.97 1.16 8.50
C THR A 6 2.76 0.27 8.25
N LEU A 7 2.61 -0.20 7.00
CA LEU A 7 1.59 -1.19 6.67
C LEU A 7 1.74 -2.44 7.53
N GLU A 8 2.96 -2.86 7.85
CA GLU A 8 3.18 -3.99 8.76
C GLU A 8 2.57 -3.75 10.15
N GLN A 9 2.80 -2.57 10.72
CA GLN A 9 2.23 -2.19 12.01
C GLN A 9 0.69 -2.15 11.92
N PHE A 10 0.14 -1.54 10.86
CA PHE A 10 -1.31 -1.48 10.63
C PHE A 10 -1.93 -2.88 10.58
N VAL A 11 -1.34 -3.83 9.84
CA VAL A 11 -1.83 -5.22 9.77
C VAL A 11 -1.72 -5.92 11.13
N GLN A 12 -0.70 -5.62 11.94
CA GLN A 12 -0.55 -6.19 13.29
C GLN A 12 -1.61 -5.66 14.27
N GLU A 13 -2.01 -4.39 14.16
CA GLU A 13 -3.07 -3.79 14.96
C GLU A 13 -4.48 -4.27 14.55
N HIS A 14 -4.62 -4.72 13.30
CA HIS A 14 -5.87 -5.20 12.73
C HIS A 14 -5.77 -6.65 12.17
N PRO A 15 -5.41 -7.64 13.01
CA PRO A 15 -5.03 -8.98 12.56
C PRO A 15 -6.17 -9.78 11.90
N ASP A 16 -7.42 -9.43 12.19
CA ASP A 16 -8.61 -10.13 11.69
C ASP A 16 -9.37 -9.35 10.60
N GLN A 17 -8.86 -8.18 10.19
CA GLN A 17 -9.53 -7.30 9.23
C GLN A 17 -8.99 -7.48 7.82
N VAL A 18 -9.85 -7.27 6.82
CA VAL A 18 -9.41 -7.19 5.42
C VAL A 18 -8.94 -5.77 5.13
N ILE A 19 -7.77 -5.66 4.52
CA ILE A 19 -7.12 -4.38 4.21
C ILE A 19 -6.92 -4.30 2.70
N GLU A 20 -7.29 -3.17 2.11
CA GLU A 20 -7.04 -2.79 0.72
C GLU A 20 -6.03 -1.65 0.73
N ILE A 21 -4.88 -1.82 0.11
CA ILE A 21 -3.88 -0.75 -0.04
C ILE A 21 -3.58 -0.49 -1.51
N MET A 22 -3.46 0.79 -1.87
CA MET A 22 -2.97 1.19 -3.18
C MET A 22 -1.44 1.11 -3.23
N SER A 23 -0.91 0.27 -4.11
CA SER A 23 0.52 0.20 -4.45
C SER A 23 0.77 0.82 -5.84
N PRO A 24 2.04 1.09 -6.23
CA PRO A 24 2.37 1.48 -7.60
C PRO A 24 1.88 0.50 -8.67
N GLY A 25 1.69 -0.79 -8.33
CA GLY A 25 1.17 -1.84 -9.22
C GLY A 25 -0.35 -1.95 -9.27
N GLY A 26 -1.09 -1.13 -8.50
CA GLY A 26 -2.54 -1.22 -8.34
C GLY A 26 -2.97 -1.54 -6.90
N TYR A 27 -4.24 -1.86 -6.71
CA TYR A 27 -4.79 -2.22 -5.39
C TYR A 27 -4.35 -3.62 -4.99
N VAL A 28 -4.03 -3.80 -3.71
CA VAL A 28 -3.67 -5.09 -3.12
C VAL A 28 -4.61 -5.38 -1.97
N THR A 29 -5.31 -6.51 -2.04
CA THR A 29 -6.10 -7.04 -0.93
C THR A 29 -5.21 -7.89 -0.02
N ILE A 30 -5.07 -7.48 1.24
CA ILE A 30 -4.46 -8.27 2.31
C ILE A 30 -5.59 -8.86 3.13
N HIS A 31 -5.79 -10.17 2.99
CA HIS A 31 -6.82 -10.91 3.72
C HIS A 31 -6.18 -11.74 4.84
N PRO A 32 -6.72 -11.76 6.06
CA PRO A 32 -6.15 -12.51 7.20
C PRO A 32 -6.08 -14.04 7.00
N ALA A 33 -6.81 -14.57 6.01
CA ALA A 33 -6.87 -15.99 5.70
C ALA A 33 -5.92 -16.39 4.54
N ILE A 34 -5.28 -15.42 3.91
CA ILE A 34 -4.38 -15.62 2.77
C ILE A 34 -2.95 -15.36 3.25
N SER A 35 -2.02 -16.25 2.88
CA SER A 35 -0.60 -16.03 3.17
C SER A 35 -0.11 -14.75 2.49
N ARG A 36 0.69 -13.96 3.20
CA ARG A 36 1.35 -12.75 2.68
C ARG A 36 2.37 -13.06 1.56
N ASP A 37 2.71 -14.33 1.34
CA ASP A 37 3.55 -14.76 0.22
C ASP A 37 2.78 -14.81 -1.12
N LYS A 38 1.46 -14.63 -1.08
CA LYS A 38 0.56 -14.74 -2.25
C LYS A 38 -0.26 -13.47 -2.41
N LEU A 39 0.42 -12.36 -2.64
CA LEU A 39 -0.21 -11.07 -2.88
C LEU A 39 -0.16 -10.72 -4.36
N TYR A 40 -1.24 -10.09 -4.82
CA TYR A 40 -1.40 -9.65 -6.20
C TYR A 40 -1.95 -8.24 -6.21
N ALA A 41 -1.31 -7.37 -6.98
CA ALA A 41 -1.85 -6.07 -7.31
C ALA A 41 -2.82 -6.19 -8.49
N HIS A 42 -3.96 -5.52 -8.43
CA HIS A 42 -4.96 -5.50 -9.49
C HIS A 42 -5.36 -4.07 -9.85
N ALA A 43 -5.51 -3.83 -11.16
CA ALA A 43 -6.01 -2.57 -11.71
C ALA A 43 -7.55 -2.49 -11.74
N GLY A 44 -8.24 -3.45 -11.11
CA GLY A 44 -9.71 -3.58 -11.18
C GLY A 44 -10.22 -4.21 -12.48
N VAL A 45 -9.31 -4.76 -13.30
CA VAL A 45 -9.62 -5.53 -14.51
C VAL A 45 -9.20 -6.98 -14.25
N SER A 46 -10.12 -7.93 -14.43
CA SER A 46 -9.83 -9.35 -14.22
C SER A 46 -8.77 -9.86 -15.19
N GLY A 47 -7.84 -10.69 -14.71
CA GLY A 47 -6.78 -11.29 -15.53
C GLY A 47 -5.56 -10.39 -15.73
N THR A 48 -5.53 -9.20 -15.11
CA THR A 48 -4.37 -8.29 -15.13
C THR A 48 -3.67 -8.24 -13.77
N GLU A 49 -3.86 -9.26 -12.94
CA GLU A 49 -3.25 -9.35 -11.63
C GLU A 49 -1.73 -9.52 -11.76
N MET A 50 -0.97 -8.67 -11.05
CA MET A 50 0.48 -8.72 -11.03
C MET A 50 0.95 -9.20 -9.65
N PRO A 51 1.81 -10.22 -9.56
CA PRO A 51 2.36 -10.63 -8.27
C PRO A 51 3.16 -9.48 -7.65
N ILE A 52 3.00 -9.29 -6.34
CA ILE A 52 3.73 -8.29 -5.55
C ILE A 52 4.21 -8.94 -4.26
N SER A 53 5.42 -8.65 -3.83
CA SER A 53 5.95 -9.24 -2.59
C SER A 53 5.46 -8.47 -1.36
N TRP A 54 5.34 -9.16 -0.22
CA TRP A 54 5.08 -8.47 1.05
C TRP A 54 6.18 -7.47 1.41
N ASP A 55 7.44 -7.76 1.07
CA ASP A 55 8.57 -6.87 1.33
C ASP A 55 8.47 -5.53 0.58
N GLU A 56 7.85 -5.50 -0.61
CA GLU A 56 7.57 -4.26 -1.34
C GLU A 56 6.46 -3.40 -0.70
N LEU A 57 5.65 -4.00 0.17
CA LEU A 57 4.47 -3.35 0.76
C LEU A 57 4.67 -2.95 2.22
N LYS A 58 5.32 -3.81 3.02
CA LYS A 58 5.30 -3.76 4.48
C LYS A 58 5.84 -2.45 5.07
N GLU A 59 6.75 -1.79 4.36
CA GLU A 59 7.42 -0.55 4.78
C GLU A 59 6.67 0.71 4.31
N GLN A 60 5.60 0.57 3.51
CA GLN A 60 4.79 1.71 3.11
C GLN A 60 4.17 2.37 4.34
N VAL A 61 4.37 3.68 4.43
CA VAL A 61 3.83 4.48 5.53
C VAL A 61 2.43 4.95 5.18
N VAL A 62 1.51 4.80 6.13
CA VAL A 62 0.15 5.31 6.05
C VAL A 62 -0.05 6.35 7.16
N GLU A 63 -0.63 7.49 6.81
CA GLU A 63 -1.14 8.46 7.79
C GLU A 63 -2.58 8.10 8.17
N ASP A 64 -2.99 8.36 9.41
CA ASP A 64 -4.39 8.19 9.86
C ASP A 64 -5.42 8.80 8.90
N LYS A 65 -5.13 9.98 8.32
CA LYS A 65 -6.04 10.66 7.39
C LYS A 65 -6.26 9.88 6.08
N ASN A 66 -5.36 8.95 5.75
CA ASN A 66 -5.40 8.10 4.58
C ASN A 66 -5.96 6.70 4.88
N CYS A 67 -6.37 6.45 6.12
CA CYS A 67 -6.98 5.21 6.56
C CYS A 67 -8.50 5.40 6.65
N ASN A 68 -9.26 4.62 5.88
CA ASN A 68 -10.72 4.67 5.90
C ASN A 68 -11.30 3.29 6.18
N TYR A 69 -12.06 3.16 7.27
CA TYR A 69 -12.83 1.95 7.53
C TYR A 69 -14.23 2.06 6.95
N SER A 70 -14.60 1.09 6.14
CA SER A 70 -15.93 0.95 5.57
C SER A 70 -16.76 -0.03 6.40
N GLU A 71 -17.72 0.51 7.15
CA GLU A 71 -18.72 -0.28 7.89
C GLU A 71 -19.59 -1.16 6.97
N ARG A 72 -19.66 -0.83 5.68
CA ARG A 72 -20.51 -1.54 4.71
C ARG A 72 -20.01 -2.95 4.41
N ASP A 73 -18.70 -3.11 4.29
CA ASP A 73 -18.04 -4.36 3.90
C ASP A 73 -16.99 -4.83 4.91
N GLY A 74 -16.79 -4.08 6.00
CA GLY A 74 -15.90 -4.43 7.09
C GLY A 74 -14.43 -4.42 6.67
N ARG A 75 -14.02 -3.39 5.91
CA ARG A 75 -12.68 -3.31 5.32
C ARG A 75 -12.01 -1.98 5.58
N TRP A 76 -10.68 -2.03 5.71
CA TRP A 76 -9.85 -0.86 5.68
C TRP A 76 -9.38 -0.57 4.27
N TYR A 77 -9.49 0.69 3.86
CA TYR A 77 -8.95 1.24 2.63
C TYR A 77 -7.83 2.21 2.98
N LEU A 78 -6.62 1.90 2.53
CA LEU A 78 -5.40 2.62 2.86
C LEU A 78 -4.81 3.25 1.60
N LEU A 79 -4.33 4.48 1.74
CA LEU A 79 -3.46 5.13 0.76
C LEU A 79 -2.10 5.35 1.41
N SER A 80 -1.06 4.72 0.86
CA SER A 80 0.31 5.04 1.26
C SER A 80 0.57 6.51 0.97
N GLU A 81 1.41 7.15 1.78
CA GLU A 81 1.94 8.42 1.34
C GLU A 81 2.73 8.25 0.05
N MET A 82 2.50 9.17 -0.88
CA MET A 82 3.47 9.37 -1.96
C MET A 82 4.77 9.78 -1.30
N PRO A 83 5.93 9.14 -1.61
CA PRO A 83 7.20 9.68 -1.19
C PRO A 83 7.24 11.15 -1.61
N SER A 84 7.84 12.01 -0.77
CA SER A 84 8.16 13.37 -1.18
C SER A 84 8.76 13.30 -2.58
N GLN A 85 8.17 14.00 -3.55
CA GLN A 85 8.80 14.21 -4.84
C GLN A 85 9.96 15.19 -4.62
N ASP A 86 10.96 14.79 -3.86
CA ASP A 86 12.32 15.25 -4.08
C ASP A 86 12.67 14.68 -5.45
N GLY A 87 12.26 15.40 -6.50
CA GLY A 87 12.52 15.03 -7.88
C GLY A 87 14.02 14.73 -8.04
N PRO A 88 14.41 13.96 -9.07
CA PRO A 88 15.83 13.73 -9.32
C PRO A 88 16.54 15.08 -9.30
N GLU A 89 17.52 15.22 -8.41
CA GLU A 89 18.51 16.29 -8.47
C GLU A 89 18.94 16.34 -9.93
N GLN A 90 18.61 17.44 -10.61
CA GLN A 90 18.82 17.59 -12.05
C GLN A 90 20.25 17.16 -12.34
N ALA A 91 20.43 16.05 -13.07
CA ALA A 91 21.74 15.66 -13.55
C ALA A 91 22.34 16.89 -14.24
N PRO A 92 23.57 17.32 -13.90
CA PRO A 92 24.14 18.54 -14.47
C PRO A 92 24.10 18.40 -15.98
N GLU A 93 23.51 19.39 -16.66
CA GLU A 93 23.50 19.45 -18.12
C GLU A 93 24.94 19.33 -18.62
N LEU A 94 25.28 18.17 -19.17
CA LEU A 94 26.49 18.00 -19.96
C LEU A 94 26.32 18.88 -21.21
N ARG A 95 26.84 20.10 -21.13
CA ARG A 95 27.08 20.94 -22.30
C ARG A 95 28.16 20.24 -23.14
N LEU A 96 27.73 19.70 -24.29
CA LEU A 96 28.60 19.32 -25.40
C LEU A 96 29.18 20.58 -26.06
#